data_AF-A0A961YDE5-F1
#
_entry.id   AF-A0A961YDE5-F1
#
_cell.length_a   1.000
_cell.length_b   1.000
_cell.length_c   1.000
_cell.angle_alpha   90.00
_cell.angle_beta   90.00
_cell.angle_gamma   90.00
#
_symmetry.space_group_name_H-M   'P 1'
#
loop_
_entity.id
_entity.type
_entity.pdbx_description
1 polymer ?
#
loop_
_entity_poly.entity_id
_entity_poly.type
_entity_poly.pdbx_seq_one_letter_code
_entity_poly.pdbx_strand_id
1 'polypeptide(L)' 'MTTSADNAGTERTHFGFRDVETADKARLVGEVFDKVASRYDLMNDLMSGGLHR' A
#
# COMPACT_ATOMS: atom_id res chain seq x y z
N MET A 1 -15.18 12.77 -39.03
CA MET A 1 -14.45 11.71 -38.32
C MET A 1 -13.64 12.39 -37.23
N THR A 2 -14.25 12.61 -36.06
CA THR A 2 -13.61 13.33 -34.94
C THR A 2 -13.04 12.29 -33.99
N THR A 3 -11.70 12.20 -33.97
CA THR A 3 -10.95 11.50 -32.94
C THR A 3 -11.23 12.18 -31.60
N SER A 4 -11.94 11.48 -30.71
CA SER A 4 -12.14 11.93 -29.33
C SER A 4 -10.78 11.83 -28.63
N ALA A 5 -10.25 12.98 -28.26
CA ALA A 5 -8.99 13.13 -27.55
C ALA A 5 -8.94 12.23 -26.31
N ASP A 6 -7.73 11.71 -26.06
CA ASP A 6 -7.36 10.84 -24.96
C ASP A 6 -8.08 11.21 -23.66
N ASN A 7 -8.90 10.28 -23.17
CA ASN A 7 -9.21 10.22 -21.73
C ASN A 7 -7.94 9.74 -21.01
N ALA A 8 -6.92 10.60 -20.93
CA ALA A 8 -5.87 10.48 -19.93
C ALA A 8 -6.42 10.88 -18.55
N GLY A 9 -7.62 10.41 -18.22
CA GLY A 9 -8.19 10.52 -16.90
C GLY A 9 -7.39 9.60 -16.01
N THR A 10 -6.78 10.17 -14.96
CA THR A 10 -6.20 9.41 -13.85
C THR A 10 -7.18 8.35 -13.40
N GLU A 11 -6.97 7.10 -13.84
CA GLU A 11 -7.83 5.98 -13.47
C GLU A 11 -7.72 5.83 -11.96
N ARG A 12 -8.85 5.98 -11.26
CA ARG A 12 -8.92 5.81 -9.81
C ARG A 12 -9.56 4.48 -9.48
N THR A 13 -9.08 3.86 -8.40
CA THR A 13 -9.50 2.55 -7.94
C THR A 13 -9.68 2.58 -6.43
N HIS A 14 -10.51 1.69 -5.92
CA HIS A 14 -10.74 1.59 -4.48
C HIS A 14 -9.57 0.87 -3.79
N PHE A 15 -9.16 1.42 -2.64
CA PHE A 15 -8.17 0.85 -1.74
C PHE A 15 -8.65 0.98 -0.29
N GLY A 16 -9.19 -0.11 0.26
CA GLY A 16 -9.86 -0.10 1.56
C GLY A 16 -11.11 0.78 1.53
N PHE A 17 -11.11 1.85 2.33
CA PHE A 17 -12.23 2.79 2.44
C PHE A 17 -12.06 4.07 1.61
N ARG A 18 -10.98 4.18 0.82
CA ARG A 18 -10.66 5.38 0.05
C ARG A 18 -10.38 5.07 -1.41
N ASP A 19 -10.61 6.06 -2.27
CA ASP A 19 -10.20 6.02 -3.67
C ASP A 19 -8.77 6.50 -3.81
N VAL A 20 -7.99 5.81 -4.64
CA VAL A 20 -6.60 6.11 -4.94
C VAL A 20 -6.36 6.04 -6.44
N GLU A 21 -5.32 6.67 -6.94
CA GLU A 21 -4.92 6.47 -8.34
C GLU A 21 -4.45 5.03 -8.55
N THR A 22 -4.76 4.45 -9.70
CA THR A 22 -4.38 3.08 -10.04
C THR A 22 -2.86 2.92 -10.00
N ALA A 23 -2.11 3.96 -10.39
CA ALA A 23 -0.64 3.98 -10.29
C ALA A 23 -0.13 3.89 -8.85
N ASP A 24 -0.85 4.45 -7.88
CA ASP A 24 -0.47 4.47 -6.46
C ASP A 24 -0.82 3.19 -5.71
N LYS A 25 -1.76 2.39 -6.22
CA LYS A 25 -2.26 1.19 -5.53
C LYS A 25 -1.16 0.20 -5.18
N ALA A 26 -0.24 -0.08 -6.11
CA ALA A 26 0.84 -1.04 -5.90
C ALA A 26 1.77 -0.62 -4.74
N ARG A 27 2.13 0.67 -4.68
CA ARG A 27 2.95 1.23 -3.60
C ARG A 27 2.24 1.13 -2.25
N LEU A 28 0.97 1.51 -2.20
CA LEU A 28 0.17 1.46 -0.97
C LEU A 28 -0.02 0.04 -0.44
N VAL A 29 -0.16 -0.95 -1.33
CA VAL A 29 -0.18 -2.36 -0.95
C VAL A 29 1.15 -2.75 -0.29
N GLY A 30 2.29 -2.39 -0.88
CA GLY A 30 3.62 -2.64 -0.30
C GLY A 30 3.78 -2.07 1.10
N GLU A 31 3.38 -0.81 1.30
CA GLU A 31 3.43 -0.16 2.63
C GLU A 31 2.59 -0.88 3.69
N VAL A 32 1.45 -1.47 3.32
CA VAL A 32 0.63 -2.26 4.25
C VAL A 32 1.34 -3.57 4.59
N PHE A 33 1.92 -4.24 3.59
CA PHE A 33 2.71 -5.46 3.81
C PHE A 33 3.90 -5.20 4.73
N ASP A 34 4.65 -4.11 4.50
CA ASP A 34 5.78 -3.71 5.34
C ASP A 34 5.36 -3.46 6.79
N LYS A 35 4.23 -2.77 7.02
CA LYS A 35 3.68 -2.50 8.36
C LYS A 35 3.21 -3.76 9.08
N VAL A 36 2.73 -4.77 8.35
CA VAL A 36 2.36 -6.07 8.95
C VAL A 36 3.61 -6.87 9.26
N ALA A 37 4.60 -6.89 8.37
CA ALA A 37 5.88 -7.57 8.60
C ALA A 37 6.60 -7.00 9.83
N SER A 38 6.72 -5.68 9.94
CA SER A 38 7.35 -5.02 11.09
C SER A 38 6.60 -5.24 12.42
N ARG A 39 5.30 -5.54 12.37
CA ARG A 39 4.50 -5.87 13.56
C ARG A 39 4.78 -7.26 14.10
N TYR A 40 5.25 -8.19 13.27
CA TYR A 40 5.69 -9.52 13.73
C TYR A 40 7.07 -9.45 14.42
N ASP A 41 7.97 -8.60 13.92
CA ASP A 41 9.26 -8.34 14.58
C ASP A 41 9.04 -7.78 15.99
N LEU A 42 8.16 -6.78 16.12
CA LEU A 42 7.85 -6.15 17.41
C LEU A 42 7.30 -7.15 18.45
N MET A 43 6.48 -8.11 18.02
CA MET A 43 5.92 -9.14 18.91
C MET A 43 6.96 -10.18 19.32
N ASN A 44 7.91 -10.52 18.44
CA ASN A 44 9.06 -11.36 18.78
C ASN A 44 10.03 -10.65 19.74
N ASP A 45 10.24 -9.34 19.58
CA ASP A 45 11.08 -8.52 20.47
C ASP A 45 10.45 -8.36 21.86
N LEU A 46 9.12 -8.21 21.91
CA LEU A 46 8.37 -8.05 23.16
C LEU A 46 8.24 -9.37 23.96
N MET A 47 8.07 -10.50 23.27
CA MET A 47 8.02 -11.83 23.90
C MET A 47 9.41 -12.36 24.32
N SER A 48 10.51 -11.88 23.71
CA SER A 48 11.87 -12.31 24.08
C SER A 48 12.57 -11.44 25.13
N GLY A 49 11.96 -10.34 25.58
CA GLY A 49 12.54 -9.52 26.64
C GLY A 49 13.79 -8.74 26.22
N GLY A 50 13.80 -8.17 25.01
CA GLY A 50 14.75 -7.11 24.64
C GLY A 50 16.20 -7.54 24.42
N LEU A 51 16.45 -8.76 23.92
CA LEU A 51 17.81 -9.23 23.60
C LEU A 51 17.91 -9.84 22.19
N HIS A 52 17.47 -9.12 21.17
CA HIS A 52 17.97 -9.35 19.81
C HIS A 52 18.38 -8.02 19.18
N ARG A 53 19.61 -7.60 19.49
CA ARG A 53 20.43 -6.84 18.54
C ARG A 53 21.41 -7.82 17.90
#